data_AF-A0A7V5I9Y9-F1
#
_entry.id   AF-A0A7V5I9Y9-F1
#
_cell.length_a   1.000
_cell.length_b   1.000
_cell.length_c   1.000
_cell.angle_alpha   90.00
_cell.angle_beta   90.00
_cell.angle_gamma   90.00
#
_symmetry.space_group_name_H-M   'P 1'
#
loop_
_entity.id
_entity.type
_entity.pdbx_description
1 polymer ?
#
loop_
_entity_poly.entity_id
_entity_poly.type
_entity_poly.pdbx_seq_one_letter_code
_entity_poly.pdbx_strand_id
1 'polypeptide(L)'
;MLSGEQPSASGPGSTAGEYEGQAPATRTPTHFLRKVLGRPVVVKLNNGTEYRGTLVCLDGYLNIVLENSAEFLNGELKRRYGDTLLRGSNVLYVGTIPD
;
A
#
# COMPACT_ATOMS: atom_id res chain seq x y z
N MET A 1 7.49 -63.02 38.71
CA MET A 1 8.47 -62.11 39.33
C MET A 1 9.26 -61.44 38.22
N LEU A 2 9.60 -60.15 38.43
CA LEU A 2 10.31 -59.20 37.54
C LEU A 2 9.39 -58.55 36.48
N SER A 3 8.73 -57.43 36.80
CA SER A 3 9.22 -56.04 36.89
C SER A 3 9.25 -55.34 35.52
N GLY A 4 8.23 -54.54 35.27
CA GLY A 4 8.21 -53.50 34.25
C GLY A 4 7.50 -52.28 34.83
N GLU A 5 8.29 -51.29 35.26
CA GLU A 5 7.87 -49.99 35.81
C GLU A 5 7.00 -49.20 34.80
N GLN A 6 5.98 -48.52 35.32
CA GLN A 6 5.31 -47.33 34.72
C GLN A 6 6.15 -46.07 35.07
N PRO A 7 6.13 -44.93 34.33
CA PRO A 7 4.93 -44.07 34.32
C PRO A 7 4.67 -43.16 33.10
N SER A 8 3.43 -42.68 33.12
CA SER A 8 2.82 -41.55 32.42
C SER A 8 3.62 -40.25 32.43
N ALA A 9 3.57 -39.50 31.32
CA ALA A 9 3.60 -38.04 31.35
C ALA A 9 2.72 -37.45 30.25
N SER A 10 1.69 -36.76 30.70
CA SER A 10 0.83 -35.82 29.99
C SER A 10 1.64 -34.78 29.20
N GLY A 11 1.48 -34.76 27.87
CA GLY A 11 1.89 -33.63 27.04
C GLY A 11 0.80 -32.55 27.02
N PRO A 12 1.16 -31.25 27.10
CA PRO A 12 0.20 -30.17 27.23
C PRO A 12 -0.52 -29.94 25.90
N GLY A 13 -1.84 -29.74 25.96
CA GLY A 13 -2.55 -29.03 24.90
C GLY A 13 -2.03 -27.61 24.83
N SER A 14 -1.77 -27.12 23.62
CA SER A 14 -1.61 -25.70 23.37
C SER A 14 -1.87 -25.40 21.90
N THR A 15 -3.05 -24.80 21.68
CA THR A 15 -3.36 -23.80 20.65
C THR A 15 -2.69 -23.95 19.29
N ALA A 16 -3.50 -24.34 18.29
CA ALA A 16 -3.29 -23.94 16.90
C ALA A 16 -3.40 -22.41 16.81
N GLY A 17 -2.33 -21.72 17.18
CA GLY A 17 -2.05 -20.39 16.68
C GLY A 17 -1.53 -20.57 15.27
N GLU A 18 -2.33 -20.18 14.28
CA GLU A 18 -1.87 -19.96 12.92
C GLU A 18 -0.79 -18.87 12.98
N TYR A 19 0.48 -19.27 13.01
CA TYR A 19 1.57 -18.40 12.63
C TYR A 19 1.50 -18.29 11.11
N GLU A 20 0.61 -17.45 10.60
CA GLU A 20 0.72 -16.97 9.22
C GLU A 20 2.14 -16.43 9.07
N GLY A 21 2.93 -17.17 8.30
CA GLY A 21 4.32 -16.86 8.03
C GLY A 21 4.37 -15.44 7.48
N GLN A 22 4.91 -14.52 8.29
CA GLN A 22 5.34 -13.23 7.83
C GLN A 22 6.45 -13.49 6.80
N ALA A 23 6.06 -13.61 5.53
CA ALA A 23 7.00 -13.60 4.43
C ALA A 23 7.88 -12.36 4.62
N PRO A 24 9.21 -12.47 4.47
CA PRO A 24 10.08 -11.30 4.55
C PRO A 24 9.49 -10.25 3.63
N ALA A 25 9.33 -9.01 4.08
CA ALA A 25 8.70 -7.93 3.32
C ALA A 25 9.45 -7.75 1.99
N THR A 26 9.07 -8.56 1.00
CA THR A 26 9.53 -8.47 -0.37
C THR A 26 9.13 -7.08 -0.79
N ARG A 27 10.08 -6.30 -1.28
CA ARG A 27 9.90 -4.95 -1.80
C ARG A 27 8.98 -5.01 -3.03
N THR A 28 7.72 -5.36 -2.83
CA THR A 28 6.72 -5.44 -3.87
C THR A 28 6.16 -4.05 -4.07
N PRO A 29 5.85 -3.67 -5.32
CA PRO A 29 5.17 -2.41 -5.60
C PRO A 29 3.91 -2.23 -4.74
N THR A 30 3.14 -3.30 -4.54
CA THR A 30 1.94 -3.32 -3.69
C THR A 30 2.20 -2.89 -2.25
N HIS A 31 3.34 -3.29 -1.65
CA HIS A 31 3.70 -2.87 -0.29
C HIS A 31 4.02 -1.36 -0.23
N PHE A 32 4.70 -0.83 -1.24
CA PHE A 32 4.94 0.62 -1.35
C PHE A 32 3.62 1.39 -1.47
N LEU A 33 2.71 0.91 -2.31
CA LEU A 33 1.40 1.53 -2.55
C LEU A 33 0.56 1.64 -1.27
N ARG A 34 0.56 0.60 -0.43
CA ARG A 34 -0.13 0.65 0.87
C ARG A 34 0.45 1.70 1.83
N LYS A 35 1.76 1.96 1.77
CA LYS A 35 2.43 2.92 2.65
C LYS A 35 2.08 4.38 2.30
N VAL A 36 1.75 4.65 1.04
CA VAL A 36 1.47 6.00 0.54
C VAL A 36 -0.01 6.39 0.59
N LEU A 37 -0.91 5.45 0.90
CA LEU A 37 -2.33 5.76 1.15
C LEU A 37 -2.47 6.76 2.30
N GLY A 38 -3.37 7.73 2.13
CA GLY A 38 -3.64 8.82 3.06
C GLY A 38 -2.56 9.91 3.11
N ARG A 39 -1.52 9.84 2.26
CA ARG A 39 -0.43 10.84 2.24
C ARG A 39 -0.53 11.78 1.04
N PRO A 40 0.04 12.99 1.14
CA PRO A 40 0.23 13.85 -0.02
C PRO A 40 1.16 13.20 -1.05
N VAL A 41 0.69 13.13 -2.28
CA VAL A 41 1.43 12.57 -3.42
C VAL A 41 1.41 13.52 -4.59
N VAL A 42 2.40 13.33 -5.48
CA VAL A 42 2.41 13.86 -6.83
C VAL A 42 2.24 12.70 -7.81
N VAL A 43 1.29 12.86 -8.74
CA VAL A 43 1.04 11.93 -9.84
C VAL A 43 1.34 12.66 -11.13
N LYS A 44 2.32 12.19 -11.89
CA LYS A 44 2.62 12.75 -13.22
C LYS A 44 1.96 11.90 -14.29
N LEU A 45 1.28 12.55 -15.23
CA LEU A 45 0.68 11.89 -16.38
C LEU A 45 1.63 11.92 -17.59
N ASN A 46 1.38 11.04 -18.56
CA ASN A 46 2.19 10.90 -19.79
C ASN A 46 2.25 12.19 -20.64
N ASN A 47 1.28 13.09 -20.50
CA ASN A 47 1.25 14.38 -21.20
C ASN A 47 2.05 15.49 -20.48
N GLY A 48 2.70 15.17 -19.36
CA GLY A 48 3.50 16.12 -18.58
C GLY A 48 2.71 16.86 -17.49
N THR A 49 1.39 16.73 -17.44
CA THR A 49 0.56 17.30 -16.37
C THR A 49 0.85 16.60 -15.04
N GLU A 50 0.93 17.38 -13.96
CA GLU A 50 1.14 16.88 -12.60
C GLU A 50 -0.11 17.14 -11.76
N TYR A 51 -0.57 16.12 -11.04
CA TYR A 51 -1.62 16.24 -10.04
C TYR A 51 -0.98 16.09 -8.66
N ARG A 52 -1.31 17.00 -7.74
CA ARG A 52 -0.89 16.91 -6.33
C ARG A 52 -2.13 16.82 -5.46
N GLY A 53 -2.16 15.88 -4.53
CA GLY A 53 -3.32 15.69 -3.64
C GLY A 53 -3.08 14.57 -2.65
N THR A 54 -4.09 14.29 -1.82
CA THR A 54 -4.03 13.18 -0.86
C THR A 54 -4.44 11.90 -1.57
N LEU A 55 -3.61 10.85 -1.48
CA LEU A 55 -3.93 9.56 -2.06
C LEU A 55 -5.03 8.85 -1.26
N VAL A 56 -6.19 8.61 -1.88
CA VAL A 56 -7.34 7.95 -1.24
C VAL A 56 -7.40 6.47 -1.60
N CYS A 57 -7.28 6.16 -2.89
CA CYS A 57 -7.38 4.79 -3.39
C CYS A 57 -6.43 4.58 -4.56
N LEU A 58 -5.90 3.38 -4.67
CA LEU A 58 -5.07 2.95 -5.80
C LEU A 58 -5.18 1.43 -5.99
N ASP A 59 -5.24 1.00 -7.25
CA ASP A 59 -5.31 -0.42 -7.63
C ASP A 59 -4.04 -0.91 -8.36
N GLY A 60 -4.02 -2.21 -8.72
CA GLY A 60 -2.91 -2.84 -9.45
C GLY A 60 -2.74 -2.35 -10.90
N TYR A 61 -3.68 -1.57 -11.43
CA TYR A 61 -3.62 -0.94 -12.74
C TYR A 61 -3.21 0.54 -12.66
N LEU A 62 -2.91 1.04 -11.45
CA LEU A 62 -2.62 2.43 -11.14
C LEU A 62 -3.79 3.38 -11.42
N ASN A 63 -5.04 2.93 -11.35
CA ASN A 63 -6.15 3.86 -11.24
C ASN A 63 -6.10 4.51 -9.86
N ILE A 64 -6.17 5.84 -9.80
CA ILE A 64 -5.86 6.61 -8.58
C ILE A 64 -7.02 7.54 -8.25
N VAL A 65 -7.47 7.52 -7.00
CA VAL A 65 -8.35 8.56 -6.47
C VAL A 65 -7.53 9.49 -5.60
N LEU A 66 -7.56 10.78 -5.91
CA LEU A 66 -6.97 11.85 -5.10
C LEU A 66 -8.07 12.72 -4.50
N GLU A 67 -7.88 13.11 -3.25
CA GLU A 67 -8.66 14.14 -2.56
C GLU A 67 -7.90 15.47 -2.56
N ASN A 68 -8.64 16.58 -2.49
CA ASN A 68 -8.11 17.96 -2.44
C ASN A 68 -7.05 18.21 -3.52
N SER A 69 -7.29 17.71 -4.73
CA SER A 69 -6.26 17.63 -5.75
C SER A 69 -6.05 18.97 -6.47
N ALA A 70 -4.87 19.19 -7.03
CA ALA A 70 -4.54 20.35 -7.83
C ALA A 70 -3.71 19.95 -9.04
N GLU A 71 -4.04 20.51 -10.19
CA GLU A 71 -3.35 20.31 -11.44
C GLU A 71 -2.30 21.38 -11.67
N PHE A 72 -1.12 20.92 -12.06
CA PHE A 72 0.03 21.72 -12.39
C PHE A 72 0.48 21.39 -13.80
N LEU A 73 0.75 22.43 -14.59
CA LEU A 73 1.38 22.29 -15.91
C LEU A 73 2.64 23.15 -15.91
N ASN A 74 3.80 22.51 -16.15
CA ASN A 74 5.12 23.14 -16.07
C ASN A 74 5.38 23.82 -14.71
N GLY A 75 4.89 23.22 -13.62
CA GLY A 75 5.05 23.74 -12.25
C GLY A 75 4.08 24.86 -11.88
N GLU A 76 3.27 25.36 -12.81
CA GLU A 76 2.27 26.39 -12.54
C GLU A 76 0.92 25.75 -12.18
N LEU A 77 0.30 26.22 -11.09
CA LEU A 77 -1.05 25.81 -10.69
C LEU A 77 -2.05 26.23 -11.76
N LYS A 78 -2.69 25.27 -12.42
CA LYS A 78 -3.73 25.53 -13.42
C LYS A 78 -5.11 25.49 -12.82
N ARG A 79 -5.39 24.50 -11.97
CA ARG A 79 -6.71 24.33 -11.37
C ARG A 79 -6.63 23.55 -10.06
N ARG A 80 -7.57 23.84 -9.15
CA ARG A 80 -7.85 23.01 -7.98
C ARG A 80 -9.13 22.23 -8.21
N TYR A 81 -9.10 20.98 -7.79
CA TYR A 81 -10.21 20.04 -7.80
C TYR A 81 -10.46 19.57 -6.36
N GLY A 82 -11.62 18.98 -6.12
CA GLY A 82 -11.85 18.18 -4.92
C GLY A 82 -11.34 16.77 -5.18
N ASP A 83 -12.27 15.84 -5.27
CA ASP A 83 -11.98 14.45 -5.59
C ASP A 83 -11.68 14.29 -7.09
N THR A 84 -10.66 13.53 -7.42
CA THR A 84 -10.20 13.33 -8.80
C THR A 84 -9.81 11.88 -9.04
N LEU A 85 -10.40 11.28 -10.07
CA LEU A 85 -10.04 9.94 -10.54
C LEU A 85 -9.10 10.04 -11.73
N LEU A 86 -7.90 9.49 -11.59
CA LEU A 86 -6.88 9.38 -12.64
C LEU A 86 -6.85 7.94 -13.16
N ARG A 87 -6.90 7.79 -14.50
CA ARG A 87 -6.80 6.48 -15.15
C ARG A 87 -5.35 6.03 -15.22
N GLY A 88 -5.08 4.80 -14.76
CA GLY A 88 -3.73 4.29 -14.62
C GLY A 88 -2.93 4.11 -15.90
N SER A 89 -3.60 3.90 -17.04
CA SER A 89 -2.92 3.86 -18.35
C SER A 89 -2.21 5.17 -18.71
N ASN A 90 -2.59 6.28 -18.09
CA ASN A 90 -2.03 7.61 -18.35
C ASN A 90 -1.01 8.02 -17.29
N VAL A 91 -0.82 7.22 -16.24
CA VAL A 91 0.09 7.52 -15.13
C VAL A 91 1.52 7.18 -15.55
N LEU A 92 2.40 8.17 -15.44
CA LEU A 92 3.84 8.00 -15.64
C LEU A 92 4.53 7.57 -14.34
N TYR A 93 4.26 8.28 -13.23
CA TYR A 93 4.74 7.88 -11.91
C TYR A 93 3.87 8.45 -10.78
N VAL A 94 4.04 7.85 -9.60
CA VAL A 94 3.52 8.33 -8.32
C VAL A 94 4.71 8.56 -7.37
N GLY A 95 4.78 9.75 -6.77
CA GLY A 95 5.82 10.11 -5.82
C GLY A 95 5.23 10.69 -4.54
N THR A 96 5.86 10.44 -3.40
CA THR A 96 5.51 11.10 -2.13
C THR A 96 6.08 12.51 -2.11
N ILE A 97 5.30 13.46 -1.60
CA ILE A 97 5.81 14.81 -1.31
C ILE A 97 6.38 14.75 0.12
N PRO A 98 7.66 15.10 0.35
CA PRO A 98 8.18 15.23 1.70
C PRO A 98 7.42 16.35 2.43
N ASP A 99 7.15 16.13 3.72
CA ASP A 99 6.59 17.15 4.61
C ASP A 99 7.51 18.39 4.72
#